data_AF-A0A3D8UHP5-F1
#
_entry.id   AF-A0A3D8UHP5-F1
#
_cell.length_a   1.000
_cell.length_b   1.000
_cell.length_c   1.000
_cell.angle_alpha   90.00
_cell.angle_beta   90.00
_cell.angle_gamma   90.00
#
_symmetry.space_group_name_H-M   'P 1'
#
loop_
_entity.id
_entity.type
_entity.pdbx_description
1 polymer ?
#
loop_
_entity_poly.entity_id
_entity_poly.type
_entity_poly.pdbx_seq_one_letter_code
_entity_poly.pdbx_strand_id
1 'polypeptide(L)'
;MKSILYVLISFFVISCSSIDTYKYEISSSVENKNIESILIFNVRESLFNNSITIDIQSFPKYSNKIKSYEMVFDMKFREDYVSDSNICIGPLWEEFGSGEFSIQLLKAYDFKNKITGIYDQASQDECKNYFYYLRNLVINLDNGDQILIGVATDYAEEYPDAPYYWVLEKNNIIDKNGSTNIEKYSLYFELSK
;
A
#
# COMPACT_ATOMS: atom_id res chain seq x y z
N MET A 1 -31.86 16.12 38.66
CA MET A 1 -30.77 16.69 37.83
C MET A 1 -29.36 16.17 38.12
N LYS A 2 -29.12 15.27 39.10
CA LYS A 2 -27.76 14.68 39.31
C LYS A 2 -27.50 13.38 38.54
N SER A 3 -28.55 12.64 38.13
CA SER A 3 -28.40 11.35 37.43
C SER A 3 -28.09 11.50 35.92
N ILE A 4 -28.55 12.57 35.27
CA ILE A 4 -28.29 12.83 33.83
C ILE A 4 -26.82 13.19 33.57
N LEU A 5 -26.13 13.80 34.54
CA LEU A 5 -24.72 14.16 34.41
C LEU A 5 -23.81 12.92 34.35
N TYR A 6 -24.16 11.83 35.05
CA TYR A 6 -23.42 10.56 34.98
C TYR A 6 -23.67 9.78 33.70
N VAL A 7 -24.84 9.94 33.06
CA VAL A 7 -25.17 9.30 31.77
C VAL A 7 -24.40 9.95 30.61
N LEU A 8 -24.10 11.26 30.69
CA LEU A 8 -23.28 11.96 29.69
C LEU A 8 -21.78 11.63 29.78
N ILE A 9 -21.28 11.27 30.98
CA ILE A 9 -19.87 10.88 31.18
C ILE A 9 -19.60 9.44 30.69
N SER A 10 -20.64 8.61 30.56
CA SER A 10 -20.54 7.26 29.99
C SER A 10 -20.43 7.22 28.46
N PHE A 11 -20.57 8.36 27.76
CA PHE A 11 -20.54 8.42 26.29
C PHE A 11 -19.16 8.76 25.71
N PHE A 12 -18.12 8.81 26.56
CA PHE A 12 -16.72 8.81 26.14
C PHE A 12 -16.16 7.38 26.24
N VAL A 13 -16.80 6.41 25.61
CA VAL A 13 -16.10 5.17 25.24
C VAL A 13 -15.25 5.53 24.03
N ILE A 14 -14.10 6.14 24.32
CA ILE A 14 -13.10 6.50 23.33
C ILE A 14 -12.70 5.19 22.66
N SER A 15 -13.08 5.02 21.40
CA SER A 15 -12.57 3.93 20.57
C SER A 15 -11.06 4.12 20.46
N CYS A 16 -10.30 3.42 21.30
CA CYS A 16 -8.86 3.41 21.27
C CYS A 16 -8.43 2.68 19.98
N SER A 17 -7.89 3.43 19.03
CA SER A 17 -7.25 2.91 17.82
C SER A 17 -5.79 3.35 17.82
N SER A 18 -4.87 2.42 17.60
CA SER A 18 -3.49 2.75 17.23
C SER A 18 -3.45 3.23 15.78
N ILE A 19 -2.54 4.17 15.49
CA ILE A 19 -2.26 4.61 14.13
C ILE A 19 -0.76 4.54 13.93
N ASP A 20 -0.31 3.66 13.04
CA ASP A 20 1.07 3.59 12.59
C ASP A 20 1.21 4.28 11.24
N THR A 21 2.25 5.09 11.08
CA THR A 21 2.46 5.90 9.87
C THR A 21 3.80 5.56 9.23
N TYR A 22 3.73 5.08 7.99
CA TYR A 22 4.89 4.80 7.15
C TYR A 22 5.01 5.89 6.10
N LYS A 23 6.19 6.47 5.96
CA LYS A 23 6.46 7.55 5.00
C LYS A 23 7.64 7.17 4.11
N TYR A 24 7.41 7.19 2.80
CA TYR A 24 8.41 6.88 1.79
C TYR A 24 8.58 8.05 0.84
N GLU A 25 9.83 8.35 0.48
CA GLU A 25 10.16 9.32 -0.56
C GLU A 25 10.66 8.57 -1.78
N ILE A 26 10.02 8.81 -2.92
CA ILE A 26 10.40 8.26 -4.22
C ILE A 26 11.05 9.38 -5.01
N SER A 27 12.24 9.12 -5.53
CA SER A 27 12.99 10.01 -6.41
C SER A 27 13.56 9.22 -7.58
N SER A 28 13.81 9.89 -8.70
CA SER A 28 14.45 9.31 -9.87
C SER A 28 15.88 9.81 -10.01
N SER A 29 16.76 8.97 -10.54
CA SER A 29 18.10 9.38 -10.98
C SER A 29 18.08 10.30 -12.21
N VAL A 30 16.93 10.39 -12.90
CA VAL A 30 16.72 11.26 -14.06
C VAL A 30 15.70 12.33 -13.68
N GLU A 31 16.08 13.60 -13.82
CA GLU A 31 15.20 14.72 -13.47
C GLU A 31 13.93 14.79 -14.35
N ASN A 32 12.85 15.31 -13.77
CA ASN A 32 11.60 15.67 -14.45
C ASN A 32 10.87 14.48 -15.10
N LYS A 33 10.98 13.29 -14.51
CA LYS A 33 10.31 12.08 -15.00
C LYS A 33 8.91 11.86 -14.42
N ASN A 34 8.36 12.81 -13.65
CA ASN A 34 7.05 12.71 -12.99
C ASN A 34 6.96 11.54 -11.99
N ILE A 35 8.09 11.15 -11.41
CA ILE A 35 8.20 10.03 -10.46
C ILE A 35 8.22 10.55 -9.02
N GLU A 36 8.82 11.72 -8.83
CA GLU A 36 9.12 12.28 -7.52
C GLU A 36 7.84 12.49 -6.71
N SER A 37 7.73 11.77 -5.59
CA SER A 37 6.53 11.75 -4.76
C SER A 37 6.84 11.30 -3.33
N ILE A 38 6.01 11.71 -2.38
CA ILE A 38 5.99 11.15 -1.03
C ILE A 38 4.77 10.25 -0.91
N LEU A 39 4.98 8.99 -0.51
CA LEU A 39 3.91 8.07 -0.13
C LEU A 39 3.76 8.05 1.38
N ILE A 40 2.51 8.08 1.85
CA ILE A 40 2.16 7.92 3.26
C ILE A 40 1.14 6.80 3.37
N PHE A 41 1.45 5.80 4.20
CA PHE A 41 0.54 4.73 4.59
C PHE A 41 0.19 4.93 6.06
N ASN A 42 -1.08 5.10 6.38
CA ASN A 42 -1.57 5.13 7.76
C ASN A 42 -2.33 3.83 8.02
N VAL A 43 -1.79 3.00 8.89
CA VAL A 43 -2.39 1.75 9.35
C VAL A 43 -3.21 2.05 10.60
N ARG A 44 -4.50 1.73 10.58
CA ARG A 44 -5.39 1.92 11.73
C ARG A 44 -6.00 0.60 12.15
N GLU A 45 -5.67 0.16 13.34
CA GLU A 45 -6.24 -1.04 13.93
C GLU A 45 -7.32 -0.66 14.93
N SER A 46 -8.49 -1.27 14.76
CA SER A 46 -9.59 -1.11 15.70
C SER A 46 -9.60 -2.27 16.68
N LEU A 47 -9.42 -1.94 17.96
CA LEU A 47 -9.38 -2.91 19.06
C LEU A 47 -10.71 -3.62 19.32
N PHE A 48 -11.83 -3.16 18.74
CA PHE A 48 -13.18 -3.64 19.10
C PHE A 48 -13.80 -4.62 18.11
N ASN A 49 -13.33 -4.66 16.86
CA ASN A 49 -13.97 -5.42 15.77
C ASN A 49 -12.97 -6.15 14.88
N ASN A 50 -11.69 -6.21 15.28
CA ASN A 50 -10.58 -6.77 14.50
C ASN A 50 -10.50 -6.23 13.07
N SER A 51 -11.03 -5.03 12.83
CA SER A 51 -10.94 -4.38 11.53
C SER A 51 -9.67 -3.58 11.47
N ILE A 52 -9.02 -3.65 10.33
CA ILE A 52 -7.88 -2.83 9.99
C ILE A 52 -8.22 -1.96 8.79
N THR A 53 -7.77 -0.71 8.80
CA THR A 53 -7.92 0.21 7.67
C THR A 53 -6.57 0.77 7.30
N ILE A 54 -6.22 0.68 6.02
CA ILE A 54 -5.01 1.26 5.46
C ILE A 54 -5.40 2.46 4.62
N ASP A 55 -5.04 3.66 5.06
CA ASP A 55 -5.19 4.89 4.29
C ASP A 55 -3.89 5.19 3.57
N ILE A 56 -3.94 5.22 2.24
CA ILE A 56 -2.78 5.44 1.38
C ILE A 56 -2.94 6.77 0.67
N GLN A 57 -1.90 7.60 0.73
CA GLN A 57 -1.87 8.88 0.03
C GLN A 57 -0.52 9.11 -0.65
N SER A 58 -0.57 9.71 -1.83
CA SER A 58 0.61 10.16 -2.57
C SER A 58 0.64 11.69 -2.67
N PHE A 59 1.82 12.28 -2.53
CA PHE A 59 2.07 13.71 -2.70
C PHE A 59 3.08 13.92 -3.85
N PRO A 60 2.62 13.86 -5.12
CA PRO A 60 3.51 14.07 -6.25
C PRO A 60 4.04 15.49 -6.34
N LYS A 61 5.33 15.60 -6.66
CA LYS A 61 5.96 16.87 -7.06
C LYS A 61 5.32 17.45 -8.33
N TYR A 62 4.94 16.59 -9.27
CA TYR A 62 4.36 16.95 -10.57
C TYR A 62 2.88 16.51 -10.69
N SER A 63 2.06 16.85 -9.69
CA SER A 63 0.64 16.44 -9.60
C SER A 63 -0.21 16.80 -10.83
N ASN A 64 0.13 17.89 -11.52
CA ASN A 64 -0.56 18.35 -12.73
C ASN A 64 -0.29 17.48 -13.97
N LYS A 65 0.63 16.52 -13.91
CA LYS A 65 0.95 15.59 -14.99
C LYS A 65 0.47 14.16 -14.73
N ILE A 66 0.03 13.89 -13.51
CA ILE A 66 -0.36 12.55 -13.06
C ILE A 66 -1.88 12.47 -13.01
N LYS A 67 -2.39 11.38 -13.55
CA LYS A 67 -3.80 11.00 -13.54
C LYS A 67 -4.14 10.13 -12.33
N SER A 68 -3.33 9.11 -12.08
CA SER A 68 -3.52 8.19 -10.95
C SER A 68 -2.27 7.41 -10.61
N TYR A 69 -2.29 6.81 -9.43
CA TYR A 69 -1.39 5.72 -9.06
C TYR A 69 -2.17 4.42 -8.94
N GLU A 70 -1.56 3.32 -9.34
CA GLU A 70 -2.04 1.96 -9.10
C GLU A 70 -0.98 1.22 -8.31
N MET A 71 -1.39 0.60 -7.21
CA MET A 71 -0.51 -0.04 -6.26
C MET A 71 -1.03 -1.45 -5.96
N VAL A 72 -0.15 -2.44 -6.01
CA VAL A 72 -0.45 -3.82 -5.62
C VAL A 72 0.38 -4.16 -4.41
N PHE A 73 -0.27 -4.56 -3.31
CA PHE A 73 0.39 -5.00 -2.09
C PHE A 73 0.19 -6.49 -1.90
N ASP A 74 1.24 -7.19 -1.47
CA ASP A 74 1.20 -8.63 -1.19
C ASP A 74 1.86 -8.95 0.15
N MET A 75 1.27 -9.89 0.88
CA MET A 75 1.69 -10.36 2.19
C MET A 75 2.78 -11.42 2.04
N LYS A 76 4.04 -10.98 2.18
CA LYS A 76 5.29 -11.78 2.12
C LYS A 76 5.45 -12.65 0.85
N PHE A 77 6.55 -12.41 0.14
CA PHE A 77 6.91 -13.11 -1.10
C PHE A 77 7.00 -14.63 -0.92
N ARG A 78 6.44 -15.36 -1.89
CA ARG A 78 6.30 -16.84 -1.90
C ARG A 78 7.62 -17.61 -1.82
N GLU A 79 8.76 -16.94 -1.94
CA GLU A 79 10.10 -17.55 -1.99
C GLU A 79 10.66 -17.96 -0.62
N ASP A 80 10.22 -17.32 0.49
CA ASP A 80 10.73 -17.62 1.84
C ASP A 80 9.87 -18.64 2.62
N TYR A 81 8.78 -19.15 2.05
CA TYR A 81 7.92 -20.14 2.73
C TYR A 81 8.53 -21.56 2.78
N VAL A 82 9.72 -21.76 2.21
CA VAL A 82 10.37 -23.09 2.21
C VAL A 82 10.82 -23.51 3.64
N SER A 83 10.89 -22.57 4.59
CA SER A 83 11.26 -22.86 5.99
C SER A 83 10.18 -22.61 7.04
N ASP A 84 9.06 -21.95 6.71
CA ASP A 84 8.07 -21.54 7.69
C ASP A 84 6.94 -22.57 7.78
N SER A 85 6.97 -23.39 8.84
CA SER A 85 5.94 -24.38 9.16
C SER A 85 4.58 -23.78 9.54
N ASN A 86 4.48 -22.46 9.61
CA ASN A 86 3.32 -21.75 10.13
C ASN A 86 2.42 -21.24 9.00
N ILE A 87 1.11 -21.35 9.18
CA ILE A 87 0.12 -20.82 8.24
C ILE A 87 -0.13 -19.34 8.56
N CYS A 88 0.38 -18.42 7.73
CA CYS A 88 0.03 -16.99 7.78
C CYS A 88 -1.06 -16.70 6.73
N ILE A 89 -2.21 -16.18 7.16
CA ILE A 89 -3.34 -15.85 6.26
C ILE A 89 -3.53 -14.34 6.16
N GLY A 90 -3.48 -13.64 7.30
CA GLY A 90 -3.70 -12.20 7.38
C GLY A 90 -5.17 -11.80 7.25
N PRO A 91 -5.46 -10.50 7.26
CA PRO A 91 -6.83 -10.00 7.15
C PRO A 91 -7.45 -10.31 5.79
N LEU A 92 -8.78 -10.48 5.77
CA LEU A 92 -9.59 -10.50 4.57
C LEU A 92 -9.82 -9.07 4.10
N TRP A 93 -9.17 -8.66 3.03
CA TRP A 93 -9.36 -7.36 2.39
C TRP A 93 -10.67 -7.31 1.61
N GLU A 94 -11.39 -6.20 1.70
CA GLU A 94 -12.61 -5.98 0.93
C GLU A 94 -12.34 -6.17 -0.57
N GLU A 95 -13.23 -6.90 -1.25
CA GLU A 95 -13.17 -7.18 -2.70
C GLU A 95 -12.01 -8.09 -3.19
N PHE A 96 -11.03 -8.43 -2.35
CA PHE A 96 -9.90 -9.30 -2.74
C PHE A 96 -9.88 -10.65 -2.00
N GLY A 97 -9.98 -10.63 -0.67
CA GLY A 97 -9.66 -11.78 0.18
C GLY A 97 -8.35 -11.57 0.94
N SER A 98 -7.72 -12.65 1.41
CA SER A 98 -6.49 -12.59 2.21
C SER A 98 -5.24 -12.54 1.34
N GLY A 99 -4.20 -11.84 1.81
CA GLY A 99 -2.85 -11.86 1.24
C GLY A 99 -2.53 -10.72 0.28
N GLU A 100 -3.22 -10.61 -0.86
CA GLU A 100 -2.96 -9.57 -1.87
C GLU A 100 -4.14 -8.59 -1.95
N PHE A 101 -3.86 -7.30 -2.14
CA PHE A 101 -4.86 -6.32 -2.54
C PHE A 101 -4.28 -5.27 -3.48
N SER A 102 -5.16 -4.65 -4.25
CA SER A 102 -4.81 -3.52 -5.12
C SER A 102 -5.55 -2.27 -4.70
N ILE A 103 -4.91 -1.11 -4.87
CA ILE A 103 -5.53 0.17 -4.58
C ILE A 103 -5.16 1.21 -5.63
N GLN A 104 -6.14 2.00 -6.04
CA GLN A 104 -5.96 3.09 -6.99
C GLN A 104 -6.11 4.44 -6.31
N LEU A 105 -5.14 5.34 -6.51
CA LEU A 105 -5.14 6.71 -6.00
C LEU A 105 -5.43 7.67 -7.16
N LEU A 106 -6.66 8.17 -7.25
CA LEU A 106 -7.07 9.06 -8.34
C LEU A 106 -6.77 10.52 -8.01
N LYS A 107 -6.36 11.30 -9.01
CA LYS A 107 -6.19 12.77 -8.89
C LYS A 107 -7.45 13.48 -8.39
N ALA A 108 -8.64 13.01 -8.80
CA ALA A 108 -9.92 13.58 -8.38
C ALA A 108 -10.18 13.45 -6.86
N TYR A 109 -9.45 12.59 -6.18
CA TYR A 109 -9.49 12.37 -4.73
C TYR A 109 -8.15 12.70 -4.09
N ASP A 110 -7.43 13.68 -4.64
CA ASP A 110 -6.13 14.17 -4.13
C ASP A 110 -5.09 13.05 -3.94
N PHE A 111 -5.11 12.06 -4.83
CA PHE A 111 -4.27 10.87 -4.78
C PHE A 111 -4.34 10.16 -3.42
N LYS A 112 -5.53 10.08 -2.84
CA LYS A 112 -5.82 9.36 -1.60
C LYS A 112 -6.87 8.29 -1.82
N ASN A 113 -6.69 7.15 -1.18
CA ASN A 113 -7.71 6.13 -1.06
C ASN A 113 -7.49 5.32 0.23
N LYS A 114 -8.43 4.43 0.56
CA LYS A 114 -8.30 3.52 1.69
C LYS A 114 -8.79 2.14 1.32
N ILE A 115 -8.33 1.13 2.06
CA ILE A 115 -8.86 -0.21 2.03
C ILE A 115 -9.09 -0.71 3.46
N THR A 116 -10.16 -1.47 3.66
CA THR A 116 -10.46 -2.10 4.95
C THR A 116 -10.32 -3.62 4.85
N GLY A 117 -9.77 -4.22 5.91
CA GLY A 117 -9.69 -5.67 6.10
C GLY A 117 -10.18 -6.08 7.48
N ILE A 118 -10.50 -7.37 7.62
CA ILE A 118 -10.94 -7.95 8.91
C ILE A 118 -10.15 -9.23 9.16
N TYR A 119 -9.59 -9.41 10.36
CA TYR A 119 -8.99 -10.68 10.73
C TYR A 119 -10.06 -11.75 10.94
N ASP A 120 -9.99 -12.84 10.16
CA ASP A 120 -10.86 -13.98 10.35
C ASP A 120 -10.45 -14.76 11.60
N GLN A 121 -11.29 -14.71 12.63
CA GLN A 121 -11.05 -15.44 13.89
C GLN A 121 -11.22 -16.96 13.76
N ALA A 122 -11.89 -17.45 12.72
CA ALA A 122 -12.05 -18.88 12.46
C ALA A 122 -10.88 -19.48 11.68
N SER A 123 -9.93 -18.65 11.25
CA SER A 123 -8.77 -19.07 10.47
C SER A 123 -7.74 -19.83 11.32
N GLN A 124 -7.01 -20.76 10.70
CA GLN A 124 -5.82 -21.42 11.28
C GLN A 124 -4.59 -20.51 11.24
N ASP A 125 -4.79 -19.19 11.33
CA ASP A 125 -3.70 -18.22 11.20
C ASP A 125 -2.87 -18.16 12.48
N GLU A 126 -1.63 -18.59 12.36
CA GLU A 126 -0.67 -18.73 13.45
C GLU A 126 0.24 -17.50 13.60
N CYS A 127 0.14 -16.53 12.68
CA CYS A 127 1.03 -15.40 12.61
C CYS A 127 0.51 -14.23 13.45
N LYS A 128 1.44 -13.53 14.11
CA LYS A 128 1.14 -12.34 14.93
C LYS A 128 1.41 -11.05 14.20
N ASN A 129 2.38 -11.07 13.29
CA ASN A 129 2.78 -9.93 12.50
C ASN A 129 2.71 -10.29 11.02
N TYR A 130 2.31 -9.33 10.20
CA TYR A 130 2.20 -9.48 8.75
C TYR A 130 2.90 -8.33 8.06
N PHE A 131 3.75 -8.63 7.09
CA PHE A 131 4.44 -7.63 6.28
C PHE A 131 3.80 -7.59 4.90
N TYR A 132 3.23 -6.43 4.56
CA TYR A 132 2.66 -6.15 3.25
C TYR A 132 3.64 -5.30 2.46
N TYR A 133 4.20 -5.87 1.41
CA TYR A 133 5.14 -5.19 0.54
C TYR A 133 4.39 -4.61 -0.64
N LEU A 134 4.69 -3.36 -1.00
CA LEU A 134 4.31 -2.85 -2.30
C LEU A 134 5.08 -3.68 -3.33
N ARG A 135 4.35 -4.39 -4.19
CA ARG A 135 4.89 -5.23 -5.25
C ARG A 135 5.13 -4.40 -6.50
N ASN A 136 4.07 -3.74 -6.95
CA ASN A 136 4.02 -2.94 -8.17
C ASN A 136 3.48 -1.56 -7.87
N LEU A 137 4.16 -0.55 -8.41
CA LEU A 137 3.71 0.83 -8.46
C LEU A 137 3.65 1.29 -9.91
N VAL A 138 2.45 1.67 -10.35
CA VAL A 138 2.22 2.25 -11.68
C VAL A 138 1.77 3.69 -11.53
N ILE A 139 2.46 4.60 -12.22
CA ILE A 139 2.09 6.01 -12.30
C ILE A 139 1.47 6.24 -13.68
N ASN A 140 0.17 6.52 -13.70
CA ASN A 140 -0.54 6.85 -14.93
C ASN A 140 -0.47 8.36 -15.17
N LEU A 141 0.06 8.77 -16.32
CA LEU A 141 0.19 10.18 -16.69
C LEU A 141 -1.04 10.66 -17.47
N ASP A 142 -1.28 11.98 -17.42
CA ASP A 142 -2.42 12.60 -18.10
C ASP A 142 -2.35 12.48 -19.64
N ASN A 143 -1.15 12.31 -20.21
CA ASN A 143 -0.95 12.09 -21.64
C ASN A 143 -1.22 10.64 -22.09
N GLY A 144 -1.45 9.72 -21.14
CA GLY A 144 -1.70 8.30 -21.38
C GLY A 144 -0.47 7.39 -21.26
N ASP A 145 0.70 7.95 -20.98
CA ASP A 145 1.89 7.14 -20.69
C ASP A 145 1.82 6.56 -19.27
N GLN A 146 2.52 5.45 -19.05
CA GLN A 146 2.62 4.78 -17.75
C GLN A 146 4.07 4.65 -17.33
N ILE A 147 4.34 4.91 -16.06
CA ILE A 147 5.64 4.63 -15.44
C ILE A 147 5.47 3.41 -14.55
N LEU A 148 6.20 2.35 -14.87
CA LEU A 148 6.16 1.07 -14.18
C LEU A 148 7.36 0.97 -13.24
N ILE A 149 7.11 0.71 -11.96
CA ILE A 149 8.13 0.52 -10.92
C ILE A 149 7.79 -0.78 -10.17
N GLY A 150 8.55 -1.85 -10.40
CA GLY A 150 8.46 -3.07 -9.60
C GLY A 150 9.32 -2.92 -8.36
N VAL A 151 8.68 -2.83 -7.20
CA VAL A 151 9.34 -2.64 -5.91
C VAL A 151 9.76 -3.99 -5.34
N ALA A 152 8.98 -5.03 -5.60
CA ALA A 152 9.27 -6.39 -5.22
C ALA A 152 8.63 -7.30 -6.26
N THR A 153 9.26 -7.53 -7.41
CA THR A 153 8.73 -8.41 -8.46
C THR A 153 9.59 -9.69 -8.60
N ASP A 154 8.94 -10.78 -9.03
CA ASP A 154 9.51 -12.10 -9.38
C ASP A 154 9.21 -12.49 -10.84
N TYR A 155 8.60 -11.60 -11.62
CA TYR A 155 8.05 -11.89 -12.94
C TYR A 155 9.10 -12.10 -14.06
N ALA A 156 10.30 -12.62 -13.76
CA ALA A 156 11.30 -13.00 -14.76
C ALA A 156 11.53 -11.93 -15.86
N GLU A 157 11.64 -10.66 -15.47
CA GLU A 157 11.77 -9.50 -16.36
C GLU A 157 10.52 -9.12 -17.19
N GLU A 158 9.31 -9.60 -16.87
CA GLU A 158 8.06 -9.07 -17.47
C GLU A 158 7.68 -7.68 -16.91
N TYR A 159 8.24 -7.32 -15.75
CA TYR A 159 8.11 -6.02 -15.09
C TYR A 159 9.50 -5.49 -14.67
N PRO A 160 9.67 -4.16 -14.53
CA PRO A 160 10.94 -3.61 -14.08
C PRO A 160 11.21 -4.00 -12.62
N ASP A 161 12.34 -4.64 -12.35
CA ASP A 161 12.81 -4.85 -10.99
C ASP A 161 13.50 -3.60 -10.43
N ALA A 162 13.19 -3.28 -9.18
CA ALA A 162 13.89 -2.26 -8.40
C ALA A 162 15.42 -2.44 -8.50
N PRO A 163 16.19 -1.36 -8.70
CA PRO A 163 15.75 0.04 -8.63
C PRO A 163 15.26 0.61 -9.97
N TYR A 164 15.17 -0.19 -11.03
CA TYR A 164 14.86 0.30 -12.36
C TYR A 164 13.36 0.60 -12.54
N TYR A 165 13.05 1.50 -13.46
CA TYR A 165 11.68 1.76 -13.89
C TYR A 165 11.59 1.79 -15.41
N TRP A 166 10.43 1.44 -15.95
CA TRP A 166 10.13 1.48 -17.38
C TRP A 166 9.07 2.54 -17.66
N VAL A 167 9.12 3.13 -18.85
CA VAL A 167 8.02 3.95 -19.36
C VAL A 167 7.37 3.16 -20.49
N LEU A 168 6.07 2.96 -20.36
CA LEU A 168 5.21 2.46 -21.42
C LEU A 168 4.50 3.66 -22.04
N GLU A 169 4.90 4.04 -23.24
CA GLU A 169 4.23 5.09 -23.98
C GLU A 169 2.85 4.63 -24.45
N LYS A 170 1.93 5.58 -24.70
CA LYS A 170 0.58 5.29 -25.20
C LYS A 170 0.53 4.44 -26.50
N ASN A 171 1.60 4.43 -27.28
CA ASN A 171 1.77 3.62 -28.50
C ASN A 171 2.30 2.19 -28.23
N ASN A 172 2.40 1.79 -26.96
CA ASN A 172 2.95 0.53 -26.44
C ASN A 172 4.46 0.35 -26.71
N ILE A 173 5.21 1.43 -26.91
CA ILE A 173 6.67 1.37 -26.92
C ILE A 173 7.17 1.35 -25.48
N ILE A 174 7.99 0.35 -25.15
CA ILE A 174 8.64 0.22 -23.84
C ILE A 174 10.06 0.78 -23.95
N ASP A 175 10.40 1.71 -23.06
CA ASP A 175 11.76 2.24 -22.96
C ASP A 175 12.26 2.20 -21.51
N LYS A 176 13.46 1.63 -21.31
CA LYS A 176 14.11 1.49 -20.01
C LYS A 176 14.74 2.84 -19.65
N ASN A 177 14.02 3.60 -18.85
CA ASN A 177 14.22 5.05 -18.75
C ASN A 177 15.08 5.53 -17.58
N GLY A 178 15.44 4.66 -16.63
CA GLY A 178 16.36 5.00 -15.55
C GLY A 178 16.18 4.15 -14.29
N SER A 179 16.58 4.72 -13.16
CA SER A 179 16.40 4.12 -11.82
C SER A 179 15.74 5.09 -10.85
N THR A 180 15.20 4.54 -9.78
CA THR A 180 14.71 5.27 -8.61
C THR A 180 15.63 5.01 -7.41
N ASN A 181 15.37 5.68 -6.29
CA ASN A 181 15.99 5.37 -5.00
C ASN A 181 15.33 4.17 -4.29
N ILE A 182 14.39 3.49 -4.94
CA ILE A 182 13.65 2.38 -4.34
C ILE A 182 14.48 1.11 -4.42
N GLU A 183 14.70 0.49 -3.27
CA GLU A 183 15.34 -0.82 -3.16
C GLU A 183 14.29 -1.93 -3.10
N LYS A 184 14.70 -3.16 -3.45
CA LYS A 184 13.79 -4.31 -3.41
C LYS A 184 13.23 -4.49 -1.99
N TYR A 185 11.92 -4.66 -1.86
CA TYR A 185 11.21 -4.80 -0.58
C TYR A 185 11.24 -3.57 0.36
N SER A 186 11.67 -2.40 -0.12
CA SER A 186 11.83 -1.23 0.76
C SER A 186 10.53 -0.50 1.14
N LEU A 187 9.45 -0.66 0.36
CA LEU A 187 8.15 -0.05 0.67
C LEU A 187 7.21 -1.12 1.19
N TYR A 188 6.86 -1.02 2.46
CA TYR A 188 5.99 -1.96 3.14
C TYR A 188 5.20 -1.28 4.26
N PHE A 189 4.31 -2.03 4.88
CA PHE A 189 3.80 -1.71 6.20
C PHE A 189 3.66 -3.02 6.98
N GLU A 190 3.69 -2.92 8.31
CA GLU A 190 3.51 -4.05 9.21
C GLU A 190 2.13 -3.96 9.86
N LEU A 191 1.50 -5.11 10.02
CA LEU A 191 0.26 -5.28 10.77
C LEU A 191 0.54 -6.16 11.97
N SER A 192 -0.07 -5.86 13.11
CA SER A 192 0.01 -6.70 14.30
C SER A 192 -1.38 -7.17 14.72
N LYS A 193 -1.50 -8.42 15.14
CA LYS A 193 -2.74 -9.04 15.61
C LYS A 193 -2.80 -9.10 17.13
#